data_AF-A0A9J6RSE1-F1
#
_entry.id   AF-A0A9J6RSE1-F1
#
_cell.length_a   1.000
_cell.length_b   1.000
_cell.length_c   1.000
_cell.angle_alpha   90.00
_cell.angle_beta   90.00
_cell.angle_gamma   90.00
#
_symmetry.space_group_name_H-M   'P 1'
#
loop_
_entity.id
_entity.type
_entity.pdbx_description
1 polymer ?
#
loop_
_entity_poly.entity_id
_entity_poly.type
_entity_poly.pdbx_seq_one_letter_code
_entity_poly.pdbx_strand_id
1 'polypeptide(L)'
;MTLAFIKQINEYVIEATIEASDEEILDCVGSDGYPSQQDIYQARTVITQAIKEQRQLRLSQQRAAFQVYKQEQEVAQNAPPKRTIPEMLSDIVAAMQNQDKVPEGIILAFREQGQGGSEDDIFEIWKNLVELGLIDPDDTKS
;
A
#
# COMPACT_ATOMS: atom_id res chain seq x y z
N MET A 1 24.56 10.05 47.48
CA MET A 1 23.54 9.35 46.66
C MET A 1 24.23 8.62 45.53
N THR A 2 23.88 7.35 45.29
CA THR A 2 24.47 6.54 44.21
C THR A 2 23.57 6.57 42.97
N LEU A 3 24.16 6.44 41.77
CA LEU A 3 23.42 6.46 40.50
C LEU A 3 22.36 5.35 40.41
N ALA A 4 22.63 4.20 41.05
CA ALA A 4 21.68 3.09 41.15
C ALA A 4 20.42 3.47 41.95
N PHE A 5 20.58 4.25 43.03
CA PHE A 5 19.46 4.72 43.86
C PHE A 5 18.56 5.70 43.09
N ILE A 6 19.15 6.60 42.29
CA ILE A 6 18.38 7.54 41.46
C ILE A 6 17.60 6.80 40.36
N LYS A 7 18.19 5.78 39.74
CA LYS A 7 17.49 4.94 38.75
C LYS A 7 16.30 4.20 39.38
N GLN A 8 16.48 3.66 40.57
CA GLN A 8 15.43 2.93 41.26
C GLN A 8 14.27 3.85 41.68
N ILE A 9 14.54 5.09 42.07
CA ILE A 9 13.50 6.11 42.31
C ILE A 9 12.73 6.40 41.04
N ASN A 10 13.41 6.60 39.91
CA ASN A 10 12.73 6.86 38.64
C ASN A 10 11.80 5.73 38.23
N GLU A 11 12.22 4.49 38.44
CA GLU A 11 11.39 3.33 38.11
C GLU A 11 10.14 3.24 38.99
N TYR A 12 10.27 3.50 40.29
CA TYR A 12 9.12 3.57 41.19
C TYR A 12 8.18 4.73 40.85
N VAL A 13 8.70 5.87 40.41
CA VAL A 13 7.87 6.99 39.95
C VAL A 13 7.11 6.64 38.67
N ILE A 14 7.75 5.93 37.73
CA ILE A 14 7.13 5.47 36.49
C ILE A 14 6.03 4.44 36.79
N GLU A 15 6.32 3.43 37.61
CA GLU A 15 5.33 2.43 38.03
C GLU A 15 4.13 3.08 38.73
N ALA A 16 4.38 3.99 39.69
CA ALA A 16 3.31 4.70 40.38
C ALA A 16 2.47 5.59 39.44
N THR A 17 3.07 6.16 38.39
CA THR A 17 2.35 6.97 37.40
C THR A 17 1.50 6.12 36.46
N ILE A 18 1.92 4.89 36.16
CA ILE A 18 1.18 3.94 35.33
C ILE A 18 0.02 3.30 36.12
N GLU A 19 0.21 3.08 37.42
CA GLU A 19 -0.80 2.49 38.31
C GLU A 19 -1.80 3.51 38.86
N ALA A 20 -1.53 4.81 38.68
CA ALA A 20 -2.44 5.87 39.10
C ALA A 20 -3.81 5.74 38.42
N SER A 21 -4.86 5.83 39.22
CA SER A 21 -6.24 5.83 38.72
C SER A 21 -6.56 7.14 37.97
N ASP A 22 -7.57 7.09 37.09
CA ASP A 22 -8.05 8.29 36.37
C ASP A 22 -8.42 9.44 37.33
N GLU A 23 -8.92 9.12 38.53
CA GLU A 23 -9.27 10.09 39.58
C GLU A 23 -8.02 10.78 40.16
N GLU A 24 -6.98 10.02 40.49
CA GLU A 24 -5.71 10.55 41.00
C GLU A 24 -4.98 11.40 39.96
N ILE A 25 -5.08 11.01 38.68
CA ILE A 25 -4.51 11.78 37.56
C ILE A 25 -5.23 13.13 37.42
N LEU A 26 -6.56 13.14 37.53
CA LEU A 26 -7.37 14.36 37.41
C LEU A 26 -7.14 15.32 38.58
N ASP A 27 -6.96 14.81 39.80
CA ASP A 27 -6.72 15.61 41.01
C ASP A 27 -5.39 16.38 40.95
N CYS A 28 -4.41 15.89 40.17
CA CYS A 28 -3.12 16.56 40.00
C CYS A 28 -3.14 17.67 38.94
N VAL A 29 -4.17 17.75 38.09
CA VAL A 29 -4.21 18.73 36.99
C VAL A 29 -4.30 20.17 37.52
N GLY A 30 -3.37 21.02 37.09
CA GLY A 30 -3.27 22.41 37.54
C GLY A 30 -2.55 22.60 38.88
N SER A 31 -1.99 21.54 39.46
CA SER A 31 -1.05 21.63 40.59
C SER A 31 0.38 21.94 40.13
N ASP A 32 1.26 22.33 41.06
CA ASP A 32 2.62 22.75 40.74
C ASP A 32 3.44 21.62 40.09
N GLY A 33 4.02 21.88 38.92
CA GLY A 33 4.69 20.87 38.10
C GLY A 33 3.79 20.06 37.16
N TYR A 34 2.48 20.28 37.17
CA TYR A 34 1.50 19.61 36.29
C TYR A 34 0.83 20.61 35.33
N PRO A 35 0.45 20.17 34.12
CA PRO A 35 -0.23 21.05 33.16
C PRO A 35 -1.59 21.51 33.69
N SER A 36 -1.97 22.73 33.36
CA SER A 36 -3.33 23.20 33.65
C SER A 36 -4.35 22.61 32.68
N GLN A 37 -5.63 22.64 33.05
CA GLN A 37 -6.72 22.28 32.14
C GLN A 37 -6.68 23.09 30.83
N GLN A 38 -6.24 24.35 30.89
CA GLN A 38 -6.12 25.19 29.71
C GLN A 38 -4.98 24.72 28.79
N ASP A 39 -3.84 24.31 29.35
CA ASP A 39 -2.72 23.76 28.58
C ASP A 39 -3.11 22.46 27.88
N ILE A 40 -3.83 21.59 28.60
CA ILE A 40 -4.37 20.34 28.06
C ILE A 40 -5.34 20.62 26.91
N TYR A 41 -6.25 21.59 27.08
CA TYR A 41 -7.20 21.98 26.04
C TYR A 41 -6.50 22.55 24.79
N GLN A 42 -5.51 23.41 24.98
CA GLN A 42 -4.74 23.98 23.89
C GLN A 42 -3.97 22.91 23.13
N ALA A 43 -3.26 22.02 23.84
CA ALA A 43 -2.53 20.91 23.24
C ALA A 43 -3.48 20.00 22.44
N ARG A 44 -4.63 19.65 23.01
CA ARG A 44 -5.65 18.84 22.33
C ARG A 44 -6.16 19.52 21.07
N THR A 45 -6.38 20.82 21.10
CA THR A 45 -6.86 21.59 19.95
C THR A 45 -5.83 21.58 18.82
N VAL A 46 -4.55 21.83 19.14
CA VAL A 46 -3.44 21.79 18.18
C VAL A 46 -3.29 20.40 17.56
N ILE A 47 -3.29 19.35 18.38
CA ILE A 47 -3.19 17.96 17.92
C ILE A 47 -4.35 17.61 17.00
N THR A 48 -5.58 17.95 17.40
CA THR A 48 -6.78 17.66 16.61
C THR A 48 -6.74 18.35 15.25
N GLN A 49 -6.30 19.61 15.22
CA GLN A 49 -6.16 20.38 13.99
C GLN A 49 -5.09 19.76 13.07
N ALA A 50 -3.91 19.43 13.61
CA ALA A 50 -2.84 18.80 12.84
C ALA A 50 -3.27 17.45 12.25
N ILE A 51 -3.99 16.62 13.01
CA ILE A 51 -4.55 15.36 12.52
C ILE A 51 -5.53 15.60 11.38
N LYS A 52 -6.41 16.61 11.51
CA LYS A 52 -7.40 16.95 10.49
C LYS A 52 -6.74 17.38 9.19
N GLU A 53 -5.75 18.27 9.27
CA GLU A 53 -4.98 18.74 8.11
C GLU A 53 -4.24 17.59 7.42
N GLN A 54 -3.58 16.73 8.20
CA GLN A 54 -2.86 15.58 7.67
C GLN A 54 -3.80 14.57 6.98
N ARG A 55 -5.00 14.36 7.52
CA ARG A 55 -6.03 13.51 6.89
C ARG A 55 -6.51 14.11 5.58
N GLN A 56 -6.74 15.43 5.52
CA GLN A 56 -7.15 16.11 4.30
C GLN A 56 -6.06 16.05 3.22
N LEU A 57 -4.80 16.30 3.59
CA LEU A 57 -3.66 16.19 2.68
C LEU A 57 -3.58 14.78 2.09
N ARG A 58 -3.61 13.74 2.94
CA ARG A 58 -3.57 12.35 2.50
C ARG A 58 -4.71 12.00 1.55
N LEU A 59 -5.93 12.45 1.86
CA LEU A 59 -7.09 12.24 0.99
C LEU A 59 -6.90 12.92 -0.38
N SER A 60 -6.36 14.14 -0.41
CA SER A 60 -6.10 14.85 -1.67
C SER A 60 -5.06 14.13 -2.53
N GLN A 61 -3.98 13.63 -1.92
CA GLN A 61 -2.94 12.87 -2.61
C GLN A 61 -3.49 11.56 -3.18
N GLN A 62 -4.29 10.83 -2.38
CA GLN A 62 -4.92 9.58 -2.83
C GLN A 62 -5.91 9.82 -3.98
N ARG A 63 -6.68 10.92 -3.92
CA ARG A 63 -7.58 11.30 -5.03
C ARG A 63 -6.81 11.65 -6.30
N ALA A 64 -5.71 12.39 -6.18
CA ALA A 64 -4.86 12.72 -7.31
C ALA A 64 -4.24 11.46 -7.93
N ALA A 65 -3.69 10.57 -7.11
CA ALA A 65 -3.14 9.28 -7.56
C ALA A 65 -4.20 8.42 -8.26
N PHE A 66 -5.42 8.38 -7.72
CA PHE A 66 -6.53 7.65 -8.33
C PHE A 66 -6.96 8.26 -9.67
N GLN A 67 -6.95 9.58 -9.81
CA GLN A 67 -7.24 10.24 -11.09
C GLN A 67 -6.18 9.92 -12.15
N VAL A 68 -4.90 9.90 -11.77
CA VAL A 68 -3.81 9.49 -12.66
C VAL A 68 -4.00 8.04 -13.08
N TYR A 69 -4.25 7.13 -12.13
CA TYR A 69 -4.56 5.73 -12.43
C TYR A 69 -5.74 5.58 -13.40
N LYS A 70 -6.83 6.35 -13.20
CA LYS A 70 -7.99 6.31 -14.09
C LYS A 70 -7.66 6.81 -15.50
N GLN A 71 -6.81 7.84 -15.62
CA GLN A 71 -6.34 8.32 -16.92
C GLN A 71 -5.45 7.30 -17.62
N GLU A 72 -4.54 6.66 -16.89
CA GLU A 72 -3.71 5.56 -17.41
C GLU A 72 -4.57 4.37 -17.85
N GLN A 73 -5.62 4.04 -17.09
CA GLN A 73 -6.57 2.99 -17.43
C GLN A 73 -7.43 3.36 -18.65
N GLU A 74 -7.91 4.60 -18.76
CA GLU A 74 -8.63 5.08 -19.95
C GLU A 74 -7.72 5.09 -21.19
N VAL A 75 -6.43 5.41 -21.06
CA VAL A 75 -5.46 5.29 -22.16
C VAL A 75 -5.23 3.82 -22.53
N ALA A 76 -5.19 2.91 -21.55
CA ALA A 76 -5.09 1.47 -21.80
C ALA A 76 -6.37 0.88 -22.43
N GLN A 77 -7.56 1.41 -22.10
CA GLN A 77 -8.85 0.96 -22.64
C GLN A 77 -9.19 1.59 -24.00
N ASN A 78 -8.65 2.77 -24.31
CA ASN A 78 -8.79 3.42 -25.62
C ASN A 78 -7.71 2.99 -26.63
N ALA A 79 -6.81 2.09 -26.25
CA ALA A 79 -6.03 1.35 -27.24
C ALA A 79 -7.01 0.44 -28.00
N PRO A 80 -7.08 0.53 -29.34
CA PRO A 80 -7.98 -0.33 -30.10
C PRO A 80 -7.64 -1.79 -29.82
N PRO A 81 -8.63 -2.70 -29.72
CA PRO A 81 -8.36 -4.12 -29.56
C PRO A 81 -7.69 -4.60 -30.84
N LYS A 82 -6.36 -4.63 -30.86
CA LYS A 82 -5.61 -5.04 -32.05
C LYS A 82 -5.59 -6.55 -32.23
N ARG A 83 -5.91 -7.35 -31.21
CA ARG A 83 -5.88 -8.81 -31.28
C ARG A 83 -7.12 -9.46 -30.69
N THR A 84 -7.62 -10.46 -31.40
CA THR A 84 -8.71 -11.35 -30.99
C THR A 84 -8.18 -12.44 -30.05
N ILE A 85 -9.06 -13.08 -29.27
CA ILE A 85 -8.70 -14.20 -28.37
C ILE A 85 -7.88 -15.30 -29.09
N PRO A 86 -8.21 -15.73 -30.32
CA PRO A 86 -7.39 -16.69 -31.06
C PRO A 86 -5.96 -16.20 -31.37
N GLU A 87 -5.79 -14.92 -31.67
CA GLU A 87 -4.47 -14.33 -31.95
C GLU A 87 -3.62 -14.26 -30.67
N MET A 88 -4.24 -13.86 -29.55
CA MET A 88 -3.56 -13.87 -28.24
C MET A 88 -3.11 -15.28 -27.84
N LEU A 89 -3.95 -16.29 -28.05
CA LEU A 89 -3.58 -17.69 -27.79
C LEU A 89 -2.42 -18.16 -28.70
N SER A 90 -2.43 -17.76 -29.96
CA SER A 90 -1.33 -18.06 -30.90
C SER A 90 -0.01 -17.45 -30.42
N ASP A 91 -0.03 -16.22 -29.93
CA ASP A 91 1.17 -15.55 -29.41
C ASP A 91 1.69 -16.20 -28.13
N ILE A 92 0.78 -16.56 -27.21
CA ILE A 92 1.13 -17.26 -25.96
C ILE A 92 1.81 -18.59 -26.30
N VAL A 93 1.24 -19.37 -27.22
CA VAL A 93 1.81 -20.65 -27.64
C VAL A 93 3.17 -20.45 -28.31
N ALA A 94 3.31 -19.46 -29.19
CA ALA A 94 4.58 -19.14 -29.84
C ALA A 94 5.65 -18.70 -28.84
N ALA A 95 5.30 -17.89 -27.84
CA ALA A 95 6.21 -17.49 -26.78
C ALA A 95 6.66 -18.70 -25.94
N MET A 96 5.73 -19.56 -25.52
CA MET A 96 6.03 -20.77 -24.73
C MET A 96 6.87 -21.81 -25.48
N GLN A 97 6.76 -21.89 -26.81
CA GLN A 97 7.55 -22.81 -27.63
C GLN A 97 9.01 -22.35 -27.81
N ASN A 98 9.31 -21.06 -27.58
CA ASN A 98 10.67 -20.52 -27.63
C ASN A 98 11.39 -20.73 -26.30
N GLN A 99 11.84 -21.96 -26.04
CA GLN A 99 12.53 -22.36 -24.79
C GLN A 99 13.79 -21.53 -24.47
N ASP A 100 14.43 -20.92 -25.48
CA ASP A 100 15.61 -20.07 -25.26
C ASP A 100 15.29 -18.71 -24.62
N LYS A 101 14.02 -18.26 -24.66
CA LYS A 101 13.60 -16.94 -24.15
C LYS A 101 12.74 -16.99 -22.89
N VAL A 102 12.18 -18.15 -22.53
CA VAL A 102 11.23 -18.27 -21.41
C VAL A 102 11.85 -19.09 -20.28
N PRO A 103 12.22 -18.46 -19.14
CA PRO A 103 12.69 -19.17 -17.96
C PRO A 103 11.64 -20.17 -17.43
N GLU A 104 12.09 -21.35 -16.99
CA GLU A 104 11.21 -22.44 -16.50
C GLU A 104 10.21 -21.99 -15.42
N GLY A 105 10.58 -21.04 -14.56
CA GLY A 105 9.71 -20.50 -13.52
C GLY A 105 8.47 -19.77 -14.04
N ILE A 106 8.55 -19.18 -15.24
CA ILE A 106 7.43 -18.47 -15.88
C ILE A 106 6.40 -19.47 -16.42
N ILE A 107 6.86 -20.59 -16.97
CA ILE A 107 5.99 -21.68 -17.47
C ILE A 107 5.17 -22.29 -16.32
N LEU A 108 5.78 -22.43 -15.13
CA LEU A 108 5.11 -22.95 -13.95
C LEU A 108 4.02 -22.00 -13.45
N ALA A 109 4.32 -20.69 -13.37
CA ALA A 109 3.37 -19.67 -12.92
C ALA A 109 2.11 -19.61 -13.81
N PHE A 110 2.29 -19.68 -15.13
CA PHE A 110 1.15 -19.65 -16.07
C PHE A 110 0.33 -20.95 -16.06
N ARG A 111 0.94 -22.09 -15.76
CA ARG A 111 0.22 -23.36 -15.61
C ARG A 111 -0.73 -23.33 -14.40
N GLU A 112 -0.33 -22.69 -13.31
CA GLU A 112 -1.18 -22.53 -12.12
C GLU A 112 -2.29 -21.51 -12.37
N GLN A 113 -2.02 -20.44 -13.11
CA GLN A 113 -3.00 -19.41 -13.47
C GLN A 113 -4.05 -19.89 -14.51
N GLY A 114 -3.68 -20.80 -15.42
CA GLY A 114 -4.54 -21.27 -16.52
C GLY A 114 -5.58 -22.34 -16.16
N GLN A 115 -5.75 -22.72 -14.89
CA GLN A 115 -6.74 -23.73 -14.50
C GLN A 115 -8.21 -23.26 -14.65
N GLY A 116 -8.44 -21.96 -14.89
CA GLY A 116 -9.78 -21.36 -15.05
C GLY A 116 -10.27 -21.19 -16.50
N GLY A 117 -9.36 -21.14 -17.49
CA GLY A 117 -9.68 -21.06 -18.92
C GLY A 117 -10.60 -19.92 -19.35
N SER A 118 -10.78 -18.86 -18.56
CA SER A 118 -11.66 -17.75 -18.91
C SER A 118 -11.01 -16.82 -19.93
N GLU A 119 -11.83 -16.08 -20.69
CA GLU A 119 -11.32 -15.08 -21.65
C GLU A 119 -10.48 -14.00 -20.95
N ASP A 120 -10.85 -13.65 -19.72
CA ASP A 120 -10.11 -12.72 -18.87
C ASP A 120 -8.73 -13.29 -18.47
N ASP A 121 -8.65 -14.59 -18.17
CA ASP A 121 -7.37 -15.24 -17.88
C ASP A 121 -6.44 -15.22 -19.11
N ILE A 122 -6.98 -15.45 -20.30
CA ILE A 122 -6.21 -15.41 -21.56
C ILE A 122 -5.64 -14.01 -21.80
N PHE A 123 -6.45 -12.97 -21.54
CA PHE A 123 -6.03 -11.58 -21.69
C PHE A 123 -4.92 -11.22 -20.69
N GLU A 124 -5.08 -11.59 -19.41
CA GLU A 124 -4.07 -11.36 -18.37
C GLU A 124 -2.76 -12.10 -18.66
N ILE A 125 -2.82 -13.35 -19.12
CA ILE A 125 -1.63 -14.12 -19.51
C ILE A 125 -0.90 -13.47 -20.68
N TRP A 126 -1.64 -13.08 -21.73
CA TRP A 126 -1.06 -12.41 -22.90
C TRP A 126 -0.40 -11.08 -22.51
N LYS A 127 -1.08 -10.28 -21.69
CA LYS A 127 -0.55 -9.00 -21.19
C LYS A 127 0.74 -9.18 -20.39
N ASN A 128 0.79 -10.15 -19.48
CA ASN A 128 1.99 -10.44 -18.70
C ASN A 128 3.18 -10.82 -19.60
N LEU A 129 2.94 -11.60 -20.66
CA LEU A 129 3.98 -11.96 -21.63
C LEU A 129 4.46 -10.78 -22.49
N VAL A 130 3.57 -9.82 -22.79
CA VAL A 130 3.93 -8.55 -23.45
C VAL A 130 4.79 -7.69 -22.51
N GLU A 131 4.41 -7.54 -21.24
CA GLU A 131 5.18 -6.78 -20.24
C GLU A 131 6.58 -7.37 -20.00
N LEU A 132 6.71 -8.70 -20.09
CA LEU A 132 8.00 -9.40 -20.01
C LEU A 132 8.84 -9.30 -21.30
N GLY A 133 8.33 -8.65 -22.35
CA GLY A 133 9.00 -8.52 -23.65
C GLY A 133 9.12 -9.84 -24.42
N LEU A 134 8.31 -10.85 -24.06
CA LEU A 134 8.29 -12.16 -24.70
C LEU A 134 7.36 -12.20 -25.92
N ILE A 135 6.34 -11.32 -25.94
CA ILE A 135 5.44 -11.08 -27.07
C ILE A 135 5.58 -9.62 -27.47
N ASP A 136 5.72 -9.36 -28.77
CA ASP A 136 5.63 -8.01 -29.33
C ASP A 136 4.17 -7.77 -29.77
N PRO A 137 3.46 -6.81 -29.13
CA PRO A 137 2.04 -6.57 -29.41
C PRO A 137 1.81 -6.01 -30.82
N ASP A 138 2.83 -5.38 -31.42
CA ASP A 138 2.79 -4.82 -32.78
C ASP A 138 3.38 -5.77 -33.83
N ASP A 139 3.77 -7.00 -33.47
CA ASP A 139 4.22 -8.04 -34.41
C ASP A 139 3.04 -8.58 -35.22
N THR A 140 2.50 -7.73 -36.10
CA THR A 140 1.55 -8.12 -37.13
C THR A 140 2.32 -8.91 -38.19
N LYS A 141 2.55 -10.19 -37.93
CA LYS A 141 3.05 -11.09 -38.97
C LYS A 141 2.02 -11.11 -40.11
N SER A 142 2.49 -10.66 -41.28
CA SER A 142 1.87 -10.80 -42.60
C SER A 142 1.58 -12.25 -42.97
#